data_AF-A0A7C1QJQ4-F1
#
_entry.id   AF-A0A7C1QJQ4-F1
#
_cell.length_a   1.000
_cell.length_b   1.000
_cell.length_c   1.000
_cell.angle_alpha   90.00
_cell.angle_beta   90.00
_cell.angle_gamma   90.00
#
_symmetry.space_group_name_H-M   'P 1'
#
loop_
_entity.id
_entity.type
_entity.pdbx_description
1 polymer ?
#
loop_
_entity_poly.entity_id
_entity_poly.type
_entity_poly.pdbx_seq_one_letter_code
_entity_poly.pdbx_strand_id
1 'polypeptide(L)'
;MILASDLMVNYLDDLKDEIDEYNPDWVIIDTAGQLELFAFRETGPLIASALGFSDTQRSVNFLFDSNFVLRPNGFISTLLLAASVQFRFRNISQLNILSKVDLIDEDQIEMVINWSQDFDALAESTNDREKGLIRELSMLISEVFIQMGSTSELIPSSTREERGLDILFGHLQRVFDSDESKFY
;
A
#
# COMPACT_ATOMS: atom_id res chain seq x y z
N MET A 1 5.49 22.48 -4.88
CA MET A 1 5.32 21.01 -4.95
C MET A 1 4.35 20.63 -6.08
N ILE A 2 3.11 21.14 -6.07
CA ILE A 2 2.12 20.93 -7.16
C ILE A 2 2.68 21.18 -8.57
N LEU A 3 3.16 22.39 -8.84
CA LEU A 3 3.71 22.73 -10.17
C LEU A 3 4.93 21.88 -10.55
N ALA A 4 5.75 21.49 -9.57
CA ALA A 4 6.93 20.66 -9.83
C ALA A 4 6.52 19.24 -10.24
N SER A 5 5.52 18.65 -9.57
CA SER A 5 4.96 17.35 -9.95
C SER A 5 4.32 17.39 -11.34
N ASP A 6 3.67 18.49 -11.69
CA ASP A 6 3.03 18.66 -13.00
C ASP A 6 4.09 18.90 -14.10
N LEU A 7 5.17 19.62 -13.79
CA LEU A 7 6.30 19.83 -14.71
C LEU A 7 7.16 18.59 -14.90
N MET A 8 7.25 17.69 -13.90
CA MET A 8 8.01 16.44 -13.98
C MET A 8 7.58 15.59 -15.18
N VAL A 9 6.31 15.65 -15.56
CA VAL A 9 5.78 14.96 -16.74
C VAL A 9 6.53 15.33 -18.03
N ASN A 10 7.00 16.57 -18.14
CA ASN A 10 7.75 17.02 -19.32
C ASN A 10 9.20 16.50 -19.38
N TYR A 11 9.70 15.93 -18.27
CA TYR A 11 11.06 15.39 -18.16
C TYR A 11 11.05 13.87 -17.92
N LEU A 12 9.90 13.21 -18.09
CA LEU A 12 9.77 11.77 -17.84
C LEU A 12 10.63 10.94 -18.80
N ASP A 13 10.70 11.33 -20.07
CA ASP A 13 11.52 10.63 -21.07
C ASP A 13 13.01 10.77 -20.73
N ASP A 14 13.48 11.98 -20.40
CA ASP A 14 14.87 12.22 -19.99
C ASP A 14 15.23 11.44 -18.72
N LEU A 15 14.34 11.43 -17.72
CA LEU A 15 14.53 10.70 -16.46
C LEU A 15 14.60 9.19 -16.69
N LYS A 16 13.79 8.68 -17.63
CA LYS A 16 13.82 7.28 -18.02
C LYS A 16 15.15 6.93 -18.65
N ASP A 17 15.58 7.70 -19.65
CA ASP A 17 16.87 7.47 -20.32
C ASP A 17 18.06 7.49 -19.33
N GLU A 18 18.03 8.38 -18.35
CA GLU A 18 19.06 8.45 -17.30
C GLU A 18 19.04 7.19 -16.40
N ILE A 19 17.86 6.75 -15.93
CA ILE A 19 17.73 5.51 -15.14
C ILE A 19 18.25 4.31 -15.94
N ASP A 20 17.94 4.26 -17.24
CA ASP A 20 18.33 3.18 -18.14
C ASP A 20 19.85 3.12 -18.31
N GLU A 21 20.53 4.27 -18.38
CA GLU A 21 21.99 4.36 -18.48
C GLU A 21 22.71 3.76 -17.27
N TYR A 22 22.12 3.86 -16.07
CA TYR A 22 22.67 3.24 -14.86
C TYR A 22 22.47 1.71 -14.80
N ASN A 23 21.57 1.15 -15.62
CA ASN A 23 21.20 -0.28 -15.63
C ASN A 23 21.04 -0.90 -14.22
N PRO A 24 20.19 -0.33 -13.35
CA PRO A 24 20.05 -0.79 -11.97
C PRO A 24 19.23 -2.09 -11.88
N ASP A 25 19.54 -2.93 -10.89
CA ASP A 25 18.71 -4.09 -10.55
C ASP A 25 17.36 -3.67 -9.92
N TRP A 26 17.36 -2.57 -9.16
CA TRP A 26 16.19 -2.05 -8.46
C TRP A 26 16.12 -0.53 -8.55
N VAL A 27 14.92 -0.01 -8.78
CA VAL A 27 14.63 1.43 -8.73
C VAL A 27 13.61 1.67 -7.62
N ILE A 28 14.00 2.45 -6.61
CA ILE A 28 13.12 2.86 -5.52
C ILE A 28 12.73 4.32 -5.75
N ILE A 29 11.44 4.55 -5.92
CA ILE A 29 10.89 5.89 -6.16
C ILE A 29 10.22 6.37 -4.87
N ASP A 30 10.79 7.40 -4.26
CA ASP A 30 10.12 8.11 -3.19
C ASP A 30 9.11 9.10 -3.77
N THR A 31 7.87 9.01 -3.29
CA THR A 31 6.76 9.82 -3.80
C THR A 31 6.61 11.10 -2.96
N ALA A 32 5.82 12.07 -3.43
CA ALA A 32 5.54 13.24 -2.63
C ALA A 32 4.88 12.84 -1.30
N GLY A 33 5.33 13.42 -0.17
CA GLY A 33 4.83 13.07 1.17
C GLY A 33 3.35 13.35 1.44
N GLN A 34 2.61 13.89 0.46
CA GLN A 34 1.15 14.01 0.50
C GLN A 34 0.54 13.02 -0.48
N LEU A 35 -0.21 12.06 0.05
CA LEU A 35 -0.86 11.03 -0.74
C LEU A 35 -1.75 11.63 -1.83
N GLU A 36 -2.46 12.71 -1.56
CA GLU A 36 -3.38 13.34 -2.50
C GLU A 36 -2.66 13.87 -3.75
N LEU A 37 -1.42 14.36 -3.58
CA LEU A 37 -0.64 14.88 -4.69
C LEU A 37 -0.21 13.78 -5.65
N PHE A 38 0.03 12.56 -5.14
CA PHE A 38 0.47 11.43 -5.95
C PHE A 38 -0.71 10.57 -6.41
N ALA A 39 -1.58 10.12 -5.51
CA ALA A 39 -2.64 9.16 -5.82
C ALA A 39 -3.92 9.79 -6.38
N PHE A 40 -4.24 11.05 -6.09
CA PHE A 40 -5.52 11.65 -6.53
C PHE A 40 -5.39 12.63 -7.69
N ARG A 41 -4.18 12.82 -8.21
CA ARG A 41 -3.93 13.57 -9.44
C ARG A 41 -3.76 12.63 -10.63
N GLU A 42 -3.83 13.17 -11.83
CA GLU A 42 -3.53 12.39 -13.05
C GLU A 42 -2.03 12.16 -13.21
N THR A 43 -1.21 13.04 -12.63
CA THR A 43 0.24 13.02 -12.79
C THR A 43 0.90 11.84 -12.09
N GLY A 44 0.48 11.42 -10.89
CA GLY A 44 1.10 10.29 -10.20
C GLY A 44 0.94 8.95 -10.93
N PRO A 45 -0.28 8.54 -11.34
CA PRO A 45 -0.46 7.35 -12.17
C PRO A 45 0.27 7.42 -13.52
N LEU A 46 0.34 8.60 -14.14
CA LEU A 46 1.11 8.80 -15.36
C LEU A 46 2.61 8.59 -15.11
N ILE A 47 3.18 9.20 -14.06
CA ILE A 47 4.58 9.02 -13.67
C ILE A 47 4.85 7.54 -13.36
N ALA A 48 4.01 6.89 -12.55
CA ALA A 48 4.18 5.48 -12.19
C ALA A 48 4.04 4.52 -13.38
N SER A 49 3.24 4.86 -14.39
CA SER A 49 3.12 4.05 -15.61
C SER A 49 4.22 4.33 -16.63
N ALA A 50 4.72 5.57 -16.69
CA ALA A 50 5.82 5.97 -17.57
C ALA A 50 7.18 5.47 -17.07
N LEU A 51 7.39 5.49 -15.74
CA LEU A 51 8.59 4.96 -15.11
C LEU A 51 8.53 3.44 -15.12
N GLY A 52 9.45 2.83 -15.86
CA GLY A 52 9.48 1.41 -16.16
C GLY A 52 9.43 1.16 -17.68
N PHE A 53 10.32 0.28 -18.14
CA PHE A 53 10.36 -0.35 -19.45
C PHE A 53 9.10 -1.17 -19.76
N SER A 54 8.94 -1.51 -21.05
CA SER A 54 7.83 -2.31 -21.59
C SER A 54 7.66 -3.69 -20.94
N ASP A 55 8.69 -4.22 -20.29
CA ASP A 55 8.69 -5.53 -19.61
C ASP A 55 8.96 -5.44 -18.09
N THR A 56 9.11 -4.24 -17.52
CA THR A 56 9.38 -4.10 -16.07
C THR A 56 8.12 -4.20 -15.24
N GLN A 57 8.24 -5.03 -14.22
CA GLN A 57 7.25 -5.24 -13.20
C GLN A 57 7.31 -4.08 -12.20
N ARG A 58 6.14 -3.62 -11.76
CA ARG A 58 5.99 -2.41 -10.94
C ARG A 58 5.19 -2.76 -9.70
N SER A 59 5.53 -2.14 -8.58
CA SER A 59 4.77 -2.26 -7.34
C SER A 59 4.56 -0.90 -6.69
N VAL A 60 3.33 -0.62 -6.27
CA VAL A 60 3.00 0.47 -5.34
C VAL A 60 3.04 -0.09 -3.93
N ASN A 61 3.90 0.45 -3.08
CA ASN A 61 3.99 0.04 -1.69
C ASN A 61 3.21 1.04 -0.81
N PHE A 62 2.03 0.64 -0.33
CA PHE A 62 1.19 1.49 0.50
C PHE A 62 1.49 1.27 1.98
N LEU A 63 1.87 2.34 2.70
CA LEU A 63 2.27 2.27 4.10
C LEU A 63 1.09 2.54 5.04
N PHE A 64 0.74 1.54 5.83
CA PHE A 64 -0.14 1.64 7.00
C PHE A 64 0.72 2.07 8.18
N ASP A 65 0.42 3.22 8.80
CA ASP A 65 1.12 3.63 10.03
C ASP A 65 0.54 2.86 11.22
N SER A 66 1.38 2.09 11.91
CA SER A 66 0.98 1.24 13.03
C SER A 66 0.16 1.97 14.09
N ASN A 67 0.47 3.24 14.40
CA ASN A 67 -0.23 4.00 15.43
C ASN A 67 -1.67 4.37 15.05
N PHE A 68 -1.95 4.54 13.76
CA PHE A 68 -3.28 4.96 13.28
C PHE A 68 -4.25 3.79 13.09
N VAL A 69 -3.73 2.56 13.05
CA VAL A 69 -4.53 1.36 12.73
C VAL A 69 -4.79 0.44 13.93
N LEU A 70 -4.46 0.88 15.15
CA LEU A 70 -4.73 0.11 16.39
C LEU A 70 -6.22 0.03 16.77
N ARG A 71 -7.08 0.81 16.10
CA ARG A 71 -8.53 0.79 16.27
C ARG A 71 -9.22 0.33 14.99
N PRO A 72 -10.34 -0.40 15.07
CA PRO A 72 -11.03 -0.90 13.88
C PRO A 72 -11.42 0.19 12.89
N ASN A 73 -11.91 1.33 13.38
CA ASN A 73 -12.28 2.45 12.51
C ASN A 73 -11.07 3.04 11.73
N GLY A 74 -9.90 3.13 12.38
CA GLY A 74 -8.66 3.60 11.78
C GLY A 74 -8.11 2.60 10.77
N PHE A 75 -8.16 1.31 11.10
CA PHE A 75 -7.81 0.23 10.19
C PHE A 75 -8.66 0.27 8.91
N ILE A 76 -9.99 0.30 9.05
CA ILE A 76 -10.93 0.32 7.93
C ILE A 76 -10.78 1.60 7.09
N SER A 77 -10.59 2.75 7.73
CA SER A 77 -10.35 4.00 7.00
C SER A 77 -9.06 3.94 6.17
N THR A 78 -8.01 3.34 6.72
CA THR A 78 -6.73 3.15 6.00
C THR A 78 -6.87 2.12 4.89
N LEU A 79 -7.66 1.06 5.11
CA LEU A 79 -7.94 0.04 4.10
C LEU A 79 -8.71 0.62 2.91
N LEU A 80 -9.71 1.48 3.14
CA LEU A 80 -10.40 2.23 2.08
C LEU A 80 -9.45 3.12 1.28
N LEU A 81 -8.51 3.77 1.97
CA LEU A 81 -7.52 4.61 1.33
C LEU A 81 -6.57 3.78 0.46
N ALA A 82 -6.07 2.66 0.99
CA ALA A 82 -5.25 1.71 0.25
C ALA A 82 -5.99 1.16 -0.98
N ALA A 83 -7.28 0.81 -0.84
CA ALA A 83 -8.11 0.38 -1.96
C ALA A 83 -8.29 1.48 -3.00
N SER A 84 -8.50 2.73 -2.57
CA SER A 84 -8.61 3.88 -3.47
C SER A 84 -7.34 4.09 -4.30
N VAL A 85 -6.16 3.91 -3.69
CA VAL A 85 -4.88 3.90 -4.40
C VAL A 85 -4.84 2.76 -5.40
N GLN A 86 -5.14 1.53 -4.97
CA GLN A 86 -5.13 0.35 -5.86
C GLN A 86 -6.01 0.54 -7.09
N PHE A 87 -7.23 1.08 -6.91
CA PHE A 87 -8.13 1.40 -8.02
C PHE A 87 -7.56 2.44 -8.99
N ARG A 88 -6.80 3.42 -8.48
CA ARG A 88 -6.17 4.43 -9.32
C ARG A 88 -5.00 3.85 -10.11
N PHE A 89 -4.19 3.02 -9.47
CA PHE A 89 -3.02 2.37 -10.06
C PHE A 89 -3.35 0.95 -10.55
N ARG A 90 -4.56 0.73 -11.10
CA ARG A 90 -5.11 -0.59 -11.45
C ARG A 90 -4.26 -1.53 -12.31
N ASN A 91 -3.22 -1.01 -12.99
CA ASN A 91 -2.32 -1.80 -13.83
C ASN A 91 -0.99 -2.11 -13.13
N ILE A 92 -0.86 -1.76 -11.85
CA ILE A 92 0.35 -1.90 -11.04
C ILE A 92 -0.05 -2.64 -9.77
N SER A 93 0.70 -3.68 -9.44
CA SER A 93 0.46 -4.45 -8.20
C SER A 93 0.64 -3.55 -6.98
N GLN A 94 -0.19 -3.72 -5.95
CA GLN A 94 -0.05 -2.99 -4.69
C GLN A 94 0.33 -3.95 -3.56
N LEU A 95 1.34 -3.60 -2.78
CA LEU A 95 1.69 -4.26 -1.52
C LEU A 95 1.36 -3.32 -0.35
N ASN A 96 0.75 -3.88 0.69
CA ASN A 96 0.42 -3.13 1.90
C ASN A 96 1.43 -3.46 3.01
N ILE A 97 2.00 -2.43 3.62
CA ILE A 97 3.06 -2.55 4.61
C ILE A 97 2.59 -1.91 5.91
N LEU A 98 2.56 -2.67 7.00
CA LEU A 98 2.38 -2.12 8.34
C LEU A 98 3.72 -1.53 8.79
N SER A 99 3.88 -0.23 8.61
CA SER A 99 5.09 0.53 8.94
C SER A 99 5.17 0.92 10.41
N LYS A 100 6.39 1.19 10.89
CA LYS A 100 6.69 1.69 12.25
C LYS A 100 6.23 0.73 13.35
N VAL A 101 6.36 -0.58 13.12
CA VAL A 101 5.96 -1.59 14.11
C VAL A 101 6.81 -1.53 15.39
N ASP A 102 7.99 -0.90 15.34
CA ASP A 102 8.84 -0.61 16.52
C ASP A 102 8.17 0.32 17.55
N LEU A 103 7.03 0.94 17.22
CA LEU A 103 6.29 1.83 18.10
C LEU A 103 5.14 1.15 18.86
N ILE A 104 4.87 -0.13 18.59
CA ILE A 104 3.74 -0.87 19.17
C ILE A 104 4.21 -2.25 19.66
N ASP A 105 3.45 -2.84 20.58
CA ASP A 105 3.79 -4.14 21.16
C ASP A 105 3.48 -5.29 20.19
N GLU A 106 4.15 -6.45 20.35
CA GLU A 106 3.98 -7.62 19.48
C GLU A 106 2.51 -8.08 19.40
N ASP A 107 1.81 -8.11 20.54
CA ASP A 107 0.37 -8.45 20.60
C ASP A 107 -0.49 -7.50 19.73
N GLN A 108 -0.08 -6.23 19.61
CA GLN A 108 -0.77 -5.25 18.78
C GLN A 108 -0.47 -5.45 17.30
N ILE A 109 0.78 -5.81 16.96
CA ILE A 109 1.18 -6.15 15.59
C ILE A 109 0.38 -7.37 15.12
N GLU A 110 0.37 -8.44 15.92
CA GLU A 110 -0.38 -9.67 15.61
C GLU A 110 -1.88 -9.41 15.46
N MET A 111 -2.47 -8.59 16.33
CA MET A 111 -3.87 -8.19 16.23
C MET A 111 -4.19 -7.49 14.90
N VAL A 112 -3.37 -6.52 14.48
CA VAL A 112 -3.59 -5.77 13.23
C VAL A 112 -3.38 -6.65 12.00
N ILE A 113 -2.38 -7.53 12.02
CA ILE A 113 -2.16 -8.51 10.96
C ILE A 113 -3.35 -9.47 10.88
N ASN A 114 -3.84 -9.95 12.02
CA ASN A 114 -4.99 -10.85 12.07
C ASN A 114 -6.24 -10.20 11.45
N TRP A 115 -6.51 -8.91 11.71
CA TRP A 115 -7.60 -8.19 11.05
C TRP A 115 -7.49 -8.13 9.52
N SER A 116 -6.28 -8.20 8.97
CA SER A 116 -6.07 -8.20 7.50
C SER A 116 -6.30 -9.56 6.84
N GLN A 117 -6.23 -10.64 7.62
CA GLN A 117 -6.34 -12.02 7.18
C GLN A 117 -7.70 -12.64 7.52
N ASP A 118 -8.26 -12.23 8.65
CA ASP A 118 -9.52 -12.68 9.21
C ASP A 118 -10.42 -11.48 9.52
N PHE A 119 -11.38 -11.24 8.64
CA PHE A 119 -12.35 -10.16 8.82
C PHE A 119 -13.37 -10.45 9.93
N ASP A 120 -13.57 -11.71 10.34
CA ASP A 120 -14.40 -12.02 11.51
C ASP A 120 -13.73 -11.49 12.79
N ALA A 121 -12.40 -11.59 12.88
CA ALA A 121 -11.63 -11.00 13.97
C ALA A 121 -11.72 -9.46 13.99
N LEU A 122 -11.73 -8.82 12.81
CA LEU A 122 -11.97 -7.38 12.69
C LEU A 122 -13.40 -7.00 13.12
N ALA A 123 -14.39 -7.81 12.73
CA ALA A 123 -15.79 -7.62 13.09
C ALA A 123 -16.02 -7.77 14.61
N GLU A 124 -15.42 -8.77 15.24
CA GLU A 124 -15.45 -8.95 16.70
C GLU A 124 -14.84 -7.74 17.41
N SER A 125 -13.63 -7.33 17.00
CA SER A 125 -13.01 -6.14 17.59
C SER A 125 -13.82 -4.85 17.35
N THR A 126 -14.52 -4.74 16.22
CA THR A 126 -15.41 -3.62 15.93
C THR A 126 -16.59 -3.60 16.90
N ASN A 127 -17.19 -4.77 17.18
CA ASN A 127 -18.30 -4.89 18.13
C ASN A 127 -17.89 -4.52 19.56
N ASP A 128 -16.66 -4.87 19.95
CA ASP A 128 -16.16 -4.61 21.29
C ASP A 128 -15.73 -3.15 21.50
N ARG A 129 -15.11 -2.54 20.48
CA ARG A 129 -14.42 -1.25 20.62
C ARG A 129 -15.18 -0.05 20.06
N GLU A 130 -16.11 -0.27 19.13
CA GLU A 130 -16.87 0.79 18.46
C GLU A 130 -18.36 0.73 18.82
N LYS A 131 -19.06 1.88 18.75
CA LYS A 131 -20.49 1.98 19.08
C LYS A 131 -21.26 2.85 18.09
N GLY A 132 -22.58 2.61 18.03
CA GLY A 132 -23.49 3.40 17.22
C GLY A 132 -23.14 3.34 15.72
N LEU A 133 -23.27 4.48 15.03
CA LEU A 133 -23.10 4.56 13.58
C LEU A 133 -21.72 4.10 13.09
N ILE A 134 -20.64 4.39 13.83
CA ILE A 134 -19.28 4.02 13.43
C ILE A 134 -19.12 2.49 13.42
N ARG A 135 -19.74 1.79 14.38
CA ARG A 135 -19.77 0.33 14.42
C ARG A 135 -20.48 -0.23 13.17
N GLU A 136 -21.69 0.24 12.89
CA GLU A 136 -22.47 -0.23 11.73
C GLU A 136 -21.73 0.01 10.41
N LEU A 137 -21.16 1.21 10.25
CA LEU A 137 -20.40 1.56 9.06
C LEU A 137 -19.16 0.67 8.89
N SER A 138 -18.42 0.44 9.99
CA SER A 138 -17.24 -0.42 9.99
C SER A 138 -17.58 -1.85 9.61
N MET A 139 -18.67 -2.40 10.14
CA MET A 139 -19.15 -3.74 9.79
C MET A 139 -19.55 -3.84 8.31
N LEU A 140 -20.33 -2.87 7.80
CA LEU A 140 -20.76 -2.85 6.41
C LEU A 140 -19.59 -2.75 5.43
N ILE A 141 -18.59 -1.94 5.74
CA ILE A 141 -17.41 -1.78 4.89
C ILE A 141 -16.54 -3.03 4.94
N SER A 142 -16.39 -3.66 6.11
CA SER A 142 -15.64 -4.91 6.24
C SER A 142 -16.23 -6.02 5.35
N GLU A 143 -17.56 -6.14 5.32
CA GLU A 143 -18.26 -7.09 4.43
C GLU A 143 -17.94 -6.85 2.94
N VAL A 144 -17.83 -5.58 2.51
CA VAL A 144 -17.44 -5.26 1.12
C VAL A 144 -16.04 -5.79 0.81
N PHE A 145 -15.09 -5.64 1.74
CA PHE A 145 -13.73 -6.14 1.55
C PHE A 145 -13.64 -7.67 1.52
N ILE A 146 -14.45 -8.36 2.33
CA ILE A 146 -14.60 -9.83 2.28
C ILE A 146 -15.08 -10.25 0.89
N GLN A 147 -16.15 -9.63 0.39
CA GLN A 147 -16.75 -9.98 -0.89
C GLN A 147 -15.84 -9.69 -2.09
N MET A 148 -15.00 -8.66 -1.99
CA MET A 148 -13.99 -8.36 -3.01
C MET A 148 -12.83 -9.36 -3.05
N GLY A 149 -12.75 -10.29 -2.08
CA GLY A 149 -11.61 -11.20 -1.92
C GLY A 149 -10.31 -10.46 -1.60
N SER A 150 -10.41 -9.18 -1.21
CA SER A 150 -9.27 -8.29 -0.99
C SER A 150 -8.74 -8.50 0.44
N THR A 151 -8.08 -9.63 0.67
CA THR A 151 -7.20 -9.82 1.83
C THR A 151 -5.83 -9.28 1.45
N SER A 152 -5.69 -7.96 1.50
CA SER A 152 -4.37 -7.38 1.26
C SER A 152 -3.49 -7.68 2.46
N GLU A 153 -2.67 -8.71 2.33
CA GLU A 153 -1.68 -9.11 3.33
C GLU A 153 -0.87 -7.89 3.77
N LEU A 154 -0.81 -7.68 5.09
CA LEU A 154 -0.05 -6.59 5.69
C LEU A 154 1.31 -7.10 6.13
N ILE A 155 2.36 -6.55 5.52
CA ILE A 155 3.74 -6.91 5.84
C ILE A 155 4.23 -6.01 6.98
N PRO A 156 4.49 -6.52 8.20
CA PRO A 156 5.01 -5.72 9.30
C PRO A 156 6.46 -5.31 9.03
N SER A 157 6.76 -4.02 9.10
CA SER A 157 8.11 -3.50 8.86
C SER A 157 8.51 -2.36 9.77
N SER A 158 9.79 -2.36 10.16
CA SER A 158 10.45 -1.26 10.87
C SER A 158 11.78 -0.93 10.19
N THR A 159 12.02 0.36 9.98
CA THR A 159 13.32 0.88 9.53
C THR A 159 14.34 0.98 10.67
N ARG A 160 13.91 0.96 11.94
CA ARG A 160 14.79 1.10 13.11
C ARG A 160 15.31 -0.23 13.61
N GLU A 161 14.49 -1.27 13.51
CA GLU A 161 14.81 -2.62 13.97
C GLU A 161 15.19 -3.56 12.83
N GLU A 162 15.30 -3.05 11.59
CA GLU A 162 15.56 -3.83 10.36
C GLU A 162 14.62 -5.04 10.21
N ARG A 163 13.35 -4.86 10.60
CA ARG A 163 12.33 -5.92 10.59
C ARG A 163 11.52 -5.89 9.28
N GLY A 164 11.31 -7.07 8.70
CA GLY A 164 10.34 -7.30 7.62
C GLY A 164 10.76 -6.83 6.23
N LEU A 165 11.96 -6.27 6.07
CA LEU A 165 12.51 -5.91 4.76
C LEU A 165 12.81 -7.13 3.89
N ASP A 166 13.26 -8.22 4.51
CA ASP A 166 13.47 -9.53 3.89
C ASP A 166 12.15 -10.14 3.37
N ILE A 167 11.09 -10.05 4.19
CA ILE A 167 9.75 -10.47 3.80
C ILE A 167 9.25 -9.61 2.65
N LEU A 168 9.30 -8.28 2.78
CA LEU A 168 8.91 -7.34 1.72
C LEU A 168 9.65 -7.62 0.41
N PHE A 169 10.96 -7.86 0.48
CA PHE A 169 11.76 -8.22 -0.68
C PHE A 169 11.26 -9.52 -1.33
N GLY A 170 10.95 -10.55 -0.54
CA GLY A 170 10.34 -11.78 -1.04
C GLY A 170 8.98 -11.57 -1.70
N HIS A 171 8.15 -10.65 -1.19
CA HIS A 171 6.89 -10.28 -1.86
C HIS A 171 7.14 -9.54 -3.17
N LEU A 172 8.07 -8.59 -3.20
CA LEU A 172 8.42 -7.86 -4.42
C LEU A 172 8.98 -8.80 -5.49
N GLN A 173 9.84 -9.75 -5.12
CA GLN A 173 10.31 -10.79 -6.04
C GLN A 173 9.16 -11.62 -6.61
N ARG A 174 8.18 -12.02 -5.79
CA ARG A 174 7.00 -12.75 -6.31
C ARG A 174 6.17 -11.91 -7.27
N VAL A 175 6.00 -10.63 -6.98
CA VAL A 175 5.29 -9.69 -7.88
C VAL A 175 6.06 -9.54 -9.19
N PHE A 176 7.41 -9.52 -9.14
CA PHE A 176 8.25 -9.25 -10.31
C PHE A 176 8.63 -10.50 -11.12
N ASP A 177 8.68 -11.68 -10.50
CA ASP A 177 8.99 -12.95 -11.19
C ASP A 177 7.74 -13.60 -11.80
N SER A 178 6.54 -13.14 -11.44
CA SER A 178 5.31 -13.71 -12.00
C SER A 178 4.96 -13.08 -13.36
N ASP A 179 5.04 -13.87 -14.42
CA ASP A 179 4.39 -13.56 -15.71
C ASP A 179 2.85 -13.49 -15.59
N GLU A 180 2.28 -14.03 -14.50
CA GLU A 180 0.86 -14.01 -14.14
C GLU A 180 0.68 -13.62 -12.66
N SER A 181 0.92 -12.35 -12.30
CA SER A 181 0.59 -11.88 -10.95
C SER A 181 -0.92 -11.94 -10.74
N LYS A 182 -1.36 -12.52 -9.61
CA LYS A 182 -2.78 -12.49 -9.19
C LYS A 182 -3.27 -11.07 -8.85
N PHE A 183 -2.37 -10.09 -8.86
CA PHE A 183 -2.65 -8.68 -8.64
C PHE A 183 -2.79 -7.89 -9.96
N TYR A 184 -2.75 -8.57 -11.13
CA TYR A 184 -3.15 -8.04 -12.44
C TYR A 184 -4.63 -8.30 -12.76
#